data_AF-A0A7V1DR20-F1
#
_entry.id   AF-A0A7V1DR20-F1
#
_cell.length_a   1.000
_cell.length_b   1.000
_cell.length_c   1.000
_cell.angle_alpha   90.00
_cell.angle_beta   90.00
_cell.angle_gamma   90.00
#
_symmetry.space_group_name_H-M   'P 1'
#
loop_
_entity.id
_entity.type
_entity.pdbx_description
1 polymer ?
#
loop_
_entity_poly.entity_id
_entity_poly.type
_entity_poly.pdbx_seq_one_letter_code
_entity_poly.pdbx_strand_id
1 'polypeptide(L)'
;MLLYLENSYRARVAAGTLRTRADLLDAIHAGAVRRIRPKFMTVATDLLALLPLLWATGTGAEVTRRIVAPLVGGIGVSFVMELLVYPVVFFLARGWRLPAK
;
A
#
# COMPACT_ATOMS: atom_id res chain seq x y z
N MET A 1 -7.67 5.29 -0.07
CA MET A 1 -7.14 3.90 -0.03
C MET A 1 -8.03 2.89 0.70
N LEU A 2 -8.80 3.30 1.72
CA LEU A 2 -9.71 2.41 2.45
C LEU A 2 -10.89 1.89 1.61
N LEU A 3 -11.22 2.53 0.47
CA LEU A 3 -12.35 2.16 -0.36
C LEU A 3 -12.32 0.69 -0.82
N TYR A 4 -11.15 0.13 -1.15
CA TYR A 4 -11.06 -1.29 -1.55
C TYR A 4 -11.30 -2.24 -0.38
N LEU A 5 -10.85 -1.86 0.83
CA LEU A 5 -11.14 -2.58 2.07
C LEU A 5 -12.62 -2.47 2.42
N GLU A 6 -13.18 -1.28 2.36
CA GLU A 6 -14.58 -1.00 2.64
C GLU A 6 -15.49 -1.72 1.64
N ASN A 7 -15.16 -1.74 0.36
CA ASN A 7 -15.90 -2.48 -0.66
C ASN A 7 -15.84 -3.99 -0.40
N SER A 8 -14.67 -4.54 -0.06
CA SER A 8 -14.53 -5.97 0.27
C SER A 8 -15.26 -6.37 1.56
N TYR A 9 -15.26 -5.48 2.55
CA TYR A 9 -15.95 -5.65 3.81
C TYR A 9 -17.46 -5.56 3.61
N ARG A 10 -17.96 -4.52 2.93
CA ARG A 10 -19.38 -4.33 2.62
C ARG A 10 -19.95 -5.47 1.80
N ALA A 11 -19.20 -5.98 0.81
CA ALA A 11 -19.62 -7.13 0.02
C ALA A 11 -19.87 -8.36 0.92
N ARG A 12 -19.02 -8.62 1.92
CA ARG A 12 -19.15 -9.76 2.83
C ARG A 12 -20.12 -9.53 3.97
N VAL A 13 -20.38 -8.27 4.35
CA VAL A 13 -21.49 -7.91 5.25
C VAL A 13 -22.82 -8.13 4.55
N ALA A 14 -22.97 -7.66 3.30
CA ALA A 14 -24.18 -7.85 2.51
C ALA A 14 -24.46 -9.34 2.23
N ALA A 15 -23.41 -10.15 2.08
CA ALA A 15 -23.53 -11.60 1.94
C ALA A 15 -23.79 -12.35 3.27
N GLY A 16 -23.72 -11.68 4.43
CA GLY A 16 -23.94 -12.29 5.74
C GLY A 16 -22.84 -13.26 6.21
N THR A 17 -21.67 -13.26 5.56
CA THR A 17 -20.59 -14.24 5.79
C THR A 17 -19.50 -13.74 6.76
N LEU A 18 -19.60 -12.52 7.26
CA LEU A 18 -18.65 -11.98 8.25
C LEU A 18 -19.05 -12.40 9.67
N ARG A 19 -18.60 -13.59 10.10
CA ARG A 19 -18.93 -14.14 11.43
C ARG A 19 -17.71 -14.30 12.32
N THR A 20 -16.53 -14.47 11.74
CA THR A 20 -15.29 -14.72 12.49
C THR A 20 -14.16 -13.76 12.11
N ARG A 21 -13.10 -13.74 12.92
CA ARG A 21 -11.86 -12.99 12.61
C ARG A 21 -11.14 -13.54 11.38
N ALA A 22 -11.21 -14.86 11.16
CA ALA A 22 -10.70 -15.50 9.95
C ALA A 22 -11.42 -14.98 8.71
N ASP A 23 -12.75 -14.83 8.81
CA ASP A 23 -13.50 -14.19 7.74
C ASP A 23 -12.97 -12.76 7.53
N LEU A 24 -12.86 -11.94 8.57
CA LEU A 24 -12.37 -10.57 8.41
C LEU A 24 -11.00 -10.49 7.68
N LEU A 25 -10.06 -11.40 7.98
CA LEU A 25 -8.77 -11.48 7.30
C LEU A 25 -8.91 -11.73 5.80
N ASP A 26 -9.77 -12.68 5.39
CA ASP A 26 -10.00 -12.98 3.97
C ASP A 26 -10.60 -11.79 3.19
N ALA A 27 -11.52 -11.02 3.80
CA ALA A 27 -12.01 -9.78 3.21
C ALA A 27 -10.85 -8.81 2.95
N ILE A 28 -10.06 -8.58 3.98
CA ILE A 28 -8.97 -7.61 3.96
C ILE A 28 -7.93 -8.02 2.93
N HIS A 29 -7.63 -9.31 2.82
CA HIS A 29 -6.69 -9.85 1.84
C HIS A 29 -7.19 -9.64 0.41
N ALA A 30 -8.45 -9.98 0.13
CA ALA A 30 -9.07 -9.73 -1.18
C ALA A 30 -9.09 -8.23 -1.55
N GLY A 31 -9.34 -7.35 -0.58
CA GLY A 31 -9.26 -5.91 -0.75
C GLY A 31 -7.84 -5.35 -0.83
N ALA A 32 -6.85 -6.01 -0.24
CA ALA A 32 -5.43 -5.64 -0.28
C ALA A 32 -4.80 -5.94 -1.64
N VAL A 33 -5.05 -7.11 -2.20
CA VAL A 33 -4.52 -7.50 -3.53
C VAL A 33 -4.93 -6.50 -4.61
N ARG A 34 -6.19 -6.03 -4.58
CA ARG A 34 -6.70 -5.03 -5.54
C ARG A 34 -5.99 -3.67 -5.47
N ARG A 35 -5.29 -3.38 -4.36
CA ARG A 35 -4.54 -2.13 -4.17
C ARG A 35 -3.10 -2.20 -4.68
N ILE A 36 -2.56 -3.39 -4.92
CA ILE A 36 -1.19 -3.58 -5.41
C ILE A 36 -1.02 -2.94 -6.78
N ARG A 37 -1.94 -3.20 -7.72
CA ARG A 37 -1.82 -2.73 -9.11
C ARG A 37 -1.78 -1.19 -9.21
N PRO A 38 -2.71 -0.42 -8.60
CA PRO A 38 -2.66 1.04 -8.65
C PRO A 38 -1.43 1.64 -7.94
N LYS A 39 -1.02 1.09 -6.78
CA LYS A 39 0.17 1.63 -6.08
C LYS A 39 1.47 1.29 -6.79
N PHE A 40 1.56 0.09 -7.34
CA PHE A 40 2.73 -0.31 -8.11
C PHE A 40 2.87 0.57 -9.34
N MET A 41 1.76 0.95 -9.98
CA MET A 41 1.79 1.87 -11.12
C MET A 41 2.42 3.22 -10.76
N THR A 42 2.06 3.82 -9.62
CA THR A 42 2.64 5.11 -9.21
C THR A 42 4.12 4.98 -8.87
N VAL A 43 4.49 3.97 -8.07
CA VAL A 43 5.89 3.71 -7.70
C VAL A 43 6.75 3.42 -8.92
N ALA A 44 6.27 2.60 -9.85
CA ALA A 44 6.99 2.30 -11.08
C ALA A 44 7.18 3.56 -11.93
N THR A 45 6.17 4.43 -12.02
CA THR A 45 6.27 5.70 -12.77
C THR A 45 7.32 6.61 -12.14
N ASP A 46 7.29 6.78 -10.82
CA ASP A 46 8.24 7.62 -10.11
C ASP A 46 9.67 7.08 -10.23
N LEU A 47 9.85 5.76 -10.09
CA LEU A 47 11.14 5.12 -10.26
C LEU A 47 11.66 5.31 -11.70
N LEU A 48 10.84 5.06 -12.72
CA LEU A 48 11.25 5.25 -14.11
C LEU A 48 11.62 6.71 -14.41
N ALA A 49 10.96 7.68 -13.78
CA ALA A 49 11.28 9.09 -13.92
C ALA A 49 12.58 9.49 -13.20
N LEU A 50 12.82 8.96 -11.99
CA LEU A 50 13.89 9.41 -11.11
C LEU A 50 15.18 8.59 -11.24
N LEU A 51 15.09 7.29 -11.50
CA LEU A 51 16.25 6.39 -11.57
C LEU A 51 17.31 6.87 -12.58
N PRO A 52 16.96 7.29 -13.82
CA PRO A 52 17.93 7.76 -14.80
C PRO A 52 18.78 8.94 -14.33
N LEU A 53 18.20 9.81 -13.49
CA LEU A 53 18.89 10.99 -12.96
C LEU A 53 20.05 10.64 -12.02
N LEU A 54 20.07 9.42 -11.48
CA LEU A 54 21.19 8.94 -10.66
C LEU A 54 22.45 8.71 -11.50
N TRP A 55 22.31 8.28 -12.76
CA TRP A 55 23.42 8.06 -13.69
C TRP A 55 23.75 9.28 -14.54
N ALA A 56 22.99 10.37 -14.44
CA ALA A 56 23.28 11.59 -15.15
C ALA A 56 24.70 12.10 -14.80
N THR A 57 25.43 12.51 -15.84
CA THR A 57 26.76 13.10 -15.76
C THR A 57 26.75 14.44 -16.47
N GLY A 58 27.33 15.47 -15.85
CA GLY A 58 27.35 16.83 -16.40
C GLY A 58 27.25 17.89 -15.30
N THR A 59 27.25 19.15 -15.70
CA THR A 59 27.14 20.30 -14.79
C THR A 59 25.82 20.22 -13.99
N GLY A 60 25.90 20.28 -12.66
CA GLY A 60 24.72 20.20 -11.79
C GLY A 60 24.25 18.78 -11.44
N ALA A 61 24.81 17.73 -12.06
CA ALA A 61 24.41 16.35 -11.80
C ALA A 61 24.65 15.92 -10.34
N GLU A 62 25.67 16.47 -9.67
CA GLU A 62 25.95 16.17 -8.27
C GLU A 62 24.85 16.69 -7.34
N VAL A 63 24.28 17.87 -7.63
CA VAL A 63 23.17 18.43 -6.87
C VAL A 63 21.91 17.60 -7.09
N THR A 64 21.59 17.27 -8.34
CA THR A 64 20.43 16.44 -8.69
C THR A 64 20.51 15.07 -8.03
N ARG A 65 21.66 14.39 -8.07
CA ARG A 65 21.84 13.07 -7.45
C ARG A 65 21.61 13.11 -5.94
N ARG A 66 22.05 14.16 -5.24
CA ARG A 66 21.84 14.32 -3.79
C ARG A 66 20.36 14.50 -3.42
N ILE A 67 19.55 15.09 -4.32
CA ILE A 67 18.10 15.25 -4.12
C ILE A 67 17.37 13.94 -4.47
N VAL A 68 17.74 13.31 -5.58
CA VAL A 68 17.03 12.14 -6.13
C VAL A 68 17.29 10.86 -5.35
N ALA A 69 18.52 10.65 -4.86
CA ALA A 69 18.89 9.44 -4.11
C ALA A 69 17.96 9.14 -2.91
N PRO A 70 17.69 10.09 -1.99
CA PRO A 70 16.77 9.84 -0.87
C PRO A 70 15.31 9.69 -1.33
N LEU A 71 14.89 10.33 -2.43
CA LEU A 71 13.53 10.17 -2.96
C LEU A 71 13.28 8.75 -3.45
N VAL A 72 14.20 8.19 -4.24
CA VAL A 72 14.11 6.81 -4.74
C VAL A 72 14.04 5.81 -3.58
N GLY A 73 14.90 5.97 -2.58
CA GLY A 73 14.86 5.13 -1.37
C GLY A 73 13.56 5.29 -0.57
N GLY A 74 13.11 6.54 -0.39
CA GLY A 74 11.90 6.87 0.35
C GLY A 74 10.63 6.32 -0.28
N ILE A 75 10.49 6.38 -1.61
CA ILE A 75 9.35 5.83 -2.35
C ILE A 75 9.29 4.31 -2.21
N GLY A 76 10.43 3.63 -2.27
CA GLY A 76 10.48 2.17 -2.08
C GLY A 76 10.06 1.76 -0.66
N VAL A 77 10.63 2.42 0.36
CA VAL A 77 10.31 2.14 1.77
C VAL A 77 8.85 2.49 2.07
N SER A 78 8.36 3.64 1.60
CA SER A 78 6.97 4.06 1.83
C SER A 78 5.99 3.09 1.16
N PHE A 79 6.25 2.62 -0.06
CA PHE A 79 5.41 1.64 -0.72
C PHE A 79 5.24 0.36 0.10
N VAL A 80 6.35 -0.21 0.57
CA VAL A 80 6.34 -1.43 1.41
C VAL A 80 5.62 -1.17 2.73
N MET A 81 5.96 -0.06 3.38
CA MET A 81 5.39 0.29 4.67
C MET A 81 3.88 0.51 4.57
N GLU A 82 3.40 1.19 3.52
CA GLU A 82 1.97 1.36 3.34
C GLU A 82 1.25 0.05 2.98
N LEU A 83 1.88 -0.86 2.24
CA LEU A 83 1.27 -2.14 1.89
C LEU A 83 1.10 -3.06 3.10
N LEU A 84 2.06 -3.02 4.03
CA LEU A 84 2.06 -3.81 5.27
C LEU A 84 1.26 -3.15 6.40
N VAL A 85 1.47 -1.86 6.65
CA VAL A 85 0.91 -1.16 7.82
C VAL A 85 -0.59 -0.93 7.67
N TYR A 86 -1.08 -0.50 6.50
CA TYR A 86 -2.51 -0.21 6.33
C TYR A 86 -3.45 -1.41 6.56
N PRO A 87 -3.22 -2.62 6.01
CA PRO A 87 -4.10 -3.76 6.29
C PRO A 87 -4.03 -4.19 7.75
N VAL A 88 -2.87 -4.10 8.39
CA VAL A 88 -2.71 -4.43 9.82
C VAL A 88 -3.48 -3.45 10.69
N VAL A 89 -3.32 -2.14 10.47
CA VAL A 89 -4.06 -1.10 11.21
C VAL A 89 -5.57 -1.26 11.00
N PHE A 90 -6.01 -1.57 9.77
CA PHE A 90 -7.42 -1.80 9.50
C PHE A 90 -7.96 -3.07 10.19
N PHE A 91 -7.19 -4.16 10.20
CA PHE A 91 -7.54 -5.39 10.90
C PHE A 91 -7.64 -5.17 12.41
N LEU A 92 -6.69 -4.46 13.03
CA LEU A 92 -6.75 -4.11 14.44
C LEU A 92 -7.98 -3.24 14.74
N ALA A 93 -8.16 -2.14 14.03
CA ALA A 93 -9.27 -1.21 14.27
C ALA A 93 -10.65 -1.88 14.12
N ARG A 94 -10.81 -2.80 13.16
CA ARG A 94 -12.08 -3.51 12.93
C ARG A 94 -12.23 -4.77 13.77
N GLY A 95 -11.13 -5.44 14.09
CA GLY A 95 -11.08 -6.62 14.97
C GLY A 95 -11.46 -6.30 16.41
N TRP A 96 -11.27 -5.05 16.86
CA TRP A 96 -11.75 -4.56 18.15
C TRP A 96 -13.28 -4.41 18.23
N ARG A 97 -13.97 -4.35 17.07
CA ARG A 97 -15.44 -4.26 16.99
C ARG A 97 -16.13 -5.62 16.87
N LEU A 98 -15.38 -6.71 16.71
CA LEU A 98 -15.93 -8.07 16.64
C LEU A 98 -15.65 -8.79 17.97
N PRO A 99 -16.67 -9.38 18.63
CA PRO A 99 -16.46 -10.12 19.86
C PRO A 99 -15.45 -11.24 19.61
N ALA A 100 -14.39 -11.28 20.42
CA ALA A 100 -13.47 -12.39 20.46
C ALA A 100 -14.28 -13.61 20.92
N LYS A 101 -14.37 -14.63 20.07
CA LYS A 101 -14.78 -15.96 20.47
C LYS A 101 -13.59 -16.88 20.29
#